data_AF-A0A6L6BQG0-F1
#
_entry.id   AF-A0A6L6BQG0-F1
#
_cell.length_a   1.000
_cell.length_b   1.000
_cell.length_c   1.000
_cell.angle_alpha   90.00
_cell.angle_beta   90.00
_cell.angle_gamma   90.00
#
_symmetry.space_group_name_H-M   'P 1'
#
loop_
_entity.id
_entity.type
_entity.pdbx_description
1 polymer ?
#
loop_
_entity_poly.entity_id
_entity_poly.type
_entity_poly.pdbx_seq_one_letter_code
_entity_poly.pdbx_strand_id
1 'polypeptide(L)'
;MPVFGAPAVMFERGLGTELWDTDGKRYLDFLSGIAVVSLGHSNPVIASAVSEQLNTLLHVSNFFANPMATKAALAINELMFEASGAHGQVFLCNSGAEANEAALKLARKFGGRGRHVVISALGSFHGRTLAALAATGQPAKHEPFQPMPDGFRHVPFGDLEALTAAIDP
;
A
#
# COMPACT_ATOMS: atom_id res chain seq x y z
N MET A 1 -11.99 6.59 -21.22
CA MET A 1 -12.09 5.19 -20.78
C MET A 1 -12.38 5.21 -19.28
N PRO A 2 -13.54 4.72 -18.81
CA PRO A 2 -13.87 4.75 -17.38
C PRO A 2 -12.96 3.77 -16.62
N VAL A 3 -12.24 4.28 -15.61
CA VAL A 3 -11.34 3.47 -14.74
C VAL A 3 -12.09 2.79 -13.59
N PHE A 4 -13.28 3.32 -13.27
CA PHE A 4 -14.24 2.75 -12.33
C PHE A 4 -15.61 2.64 -13.00
N GLY A 5 -16.42 1.67 -12.57
CA GLY A 5 -17.82 1.62 -12.94
C GLY A 5 -18.61 2.80 -12.33
N ALA A 6 -19.87 2.95 -12.73
CA ALA A 6 -20.76 3.92 -12.09
C ALA A 6 -20.83 3.62 -10.57
N PRO A 7 -20.67 4.63 -9.70
CA PRO A 7 -20.79 4.44 -8.25
C PRO A 7 -22.16 3.86 -7.89
N ALA A 8 -22.18 2.81 -7.06
CA ALA A 8 -23.41 2.13 -6.68
C ALA A 8 -24.26 2.92 -5.67
N VAL A 9 -23.61 3.69 -4.78
CA VAL A 9 -24.23 4.48 -3.72
C VAL A 9 -23.42 5.77 -3.54
N MET A 10 -24.10 6.90 -3.28
CA MET A 10 -23.47 8.18 -2.97
C MET A 10 -23.52 8.43 -1.45
N PHE A 11 -22.43 8.14 -0.76
CA PHE A 11 -22.32 8.39 0.68
C PHE A 11 -21.97 9.84 0.98
N GLU A 12 -22.65 10.45 1.96
CA GLU A 12 -22.38 11.83 2.41
C GLU A 12 -21.87 11.93 3.84
N ARG A 13 -22.06 10.88 4.65
CA ARG A 13 -21.63 10.88 6.06
C ARG A 13 -21.16 9.49 6.47
N GLY A 14 -20.14 9.45 7.34
CA GLY A 14 -19.70 8.24 8.04
C GLY A 14 -19.35 8.52 9.49
N LEU A 15 -19.63 7.56 10.37
CA LEU A 15 -19.31 7.59 11.79
C LEU A 15 -19.13 6.16 12.32
N GLY A 16 -17.97 5.86 12.89
CA GLY A 16 -17.67 4.51 13.37
C GLY A 16 -17.77 3.49 12.23
N THR A 17 -18.60 2.47 12.38
CA THR A 17 -18.84 1.44 11.36
C THR A 17 -20.05 1.76 10.46
N GLU A 18 -20.59 2.97 10.52
CA GLU A 18 -21.81 3.32 9.81
C GLU A 18 -21.58 4.37 8.72
N LEU A 19 -22.35 4.25 7.64
CA LEU A 19 -22.41 5.19 6.52
C LEU A 19 -23.85 5.63 6.28
N TRP A 20 -24.04 6.85 5.78
CA TRP A 20 -25.31 7.38 5.33
C TRP A 20 -25.17 7.90 3.90
N ASP A 21 -26.10 7.51 3.04
CA ASP A 21 -26.21 8.05 1.68
C ASP A 21 -27.00 9.36 1.63
N THR A 22 -26.96 10.03 0.49
CA THR A 22 -27.65 11.31 0.25
C THR A 22 -29.17 11.23 0.32
N ASP A 23 -29.74 10.03 0.27
CA ASP A 23 -31.17 9.79 0.47
C ASP A 23 -31.52 9.51 1.95
N GLY A 24 -30.51 9.56 2.83
CA GLY A 24 -30.63 9.36 4.28
C GLY A 24 -30.64 7.90 4.72
N LYS A 25 -30.41 6.94 3.82
CA LYS A 25 -30.35 5.52 4.17
C LYS A 25 -29.03 5.20 4.88
N ARG A 26 -29.14 4.44 5.97
CA ARG A 26 -28.01 4.01 6.81
C ARG A 26 -27.51 2.63 6.39
N TYR A 27 -26.20 2.45 6.41
CA TYR A 27 -25.49 1.23 6.06
C TYR A 27 -24.51 0.86 7.17
N LEU A 28 -24.35 -0.44 7.42
CA LEU A 28 -23.23 -0.98 8.18
C LEU A 28 -22.08 -1.26 7.21
N ASP A 29 -20.91 -0.69 7.47
CA ASP A 29 -19.75 -0.77 6.59
C ASP A 29 -18.88 -1.98 6.92
N PHE A 30 -18.95 -3.00 6.05
CA PHE A 30 -18.04 -4.16 6.05
C PHE A 30 -16.97 -4.08 4.95
N LEU A 31 -16.94 -3.00 4.17
CA LEU A 31 -15.92 -2.78 3.16
C LEU A 31 -14.73 -1.97 3.71
N SER A 32 -15.02 -1.04 4.64
CA SER A 32 -14.04 -0.14 5.29
C SER A 32 -13.11 0.57 4.30
N GLY A 33 -13.66 0.94 3.13
CA GLY A 33 -12.88 1.55 2.05
C GLY A 33 -11.78 0.63 1.51
N ILE A 34 -12.04 -0.68 1.44
CA ILE A 34 -11.05 -1.73 1.14
C ILE A 34 -9.99 -1.76 2.24
N ALA A 35 -10.44 -1.98 3.48
CA ALA A 35 -9.59 -2.10 4.67
C ALA A 35 -8.73 -0.86 5.01
N VAL A 36 -9.12 0.33 4.54
CA VAL A 36 -8.43 1.61 4.82
C VAL A 36 -8.91 2.21 6.14
N VAL A 37 -10.23 2.26 6.36
CA VAL A 37 -10.85 2.94 7.50
C VAL A 37 -10.98 1.99 8.69
N SER A 38 -9.85 1.41 9.11
CA SER A 38 -9.81 0.31 10.10
C SER A 38 -10.20 0.74 11.51
N LEU A 39 -10.17 2.03 11.83
CA LEU A 39 -10.57 2.60 13.12
C LEU A 39 -11.95 3.30 13.07
N GLY A 40 -12.71 3.04 12.00
CA GLY A 40 -14.03 3.63 11.76
C GLY A 40 -13.98 5.05 11.20
N HIS A 41 -15.07 5.44 10.55
CA HIS A 41 -15.25 6.74 9.92
C HIS A 41 -15.33 7.84 10.97
N SER A 42 -14.77 9.01 10.64
CA SER A 42 -14.81 10.21 11.49
C SER A 42 -14.39 9.97 12.95
N ASN A 43 -13.39 9.10 13.16
CA ASN A 43 -12.89 8.79 14.49
C ASN A 43 -12.38 10.08 15.19
N PRO A 44 -12.91 10.45 16.37
CA PRO A 44 -12.63 11.75 16.99
C PRO A 44 -11.16 11.92 17.39
N VAL A 45 -10.47 10.82 17.74
CA VAL A 45 -9.04 10.86 18.09
C VAL A 45 -8.20 11.19 16.86
N ILE A 46 -8.49 10.54 15.72
CA ILE A 46 -7.80 10.81 14.45
C ILE A 46 -8.12 12.22 13.97
N ALA A 47 -9.39 12.62 13.98
CA ALA A 47 -9.83 13.93 13.51
C ALA A 47 -9.16 15.07 14.31
N SER A 48 -9.08 14.93 15.63
CA SER A 48 -8.40 15.90 16.49
C SER A 48 -6.90 15.97 16.19
N ALA A 49 -6.21 14.82 16.14
CA ALA A 49 -4.77 14.78 15.90
C ALA A 49 -4.37 15.36 14.53
N VAL A 50 -5.14 15.05 13.48
CA VAL A 50 -4.92 15.63 12.15
C VAL A 50 -5.17 17.14 12.17
N SER A 51 -6.27 17.60 12.77
CA SER A 51 -6.61 19.03 12.82
C SER A 51 -5.57 19.84 13.58
N GLU A 52 -5.07 19.33 14.72
CA GLU A 52 -4.02 19.98 15.49
C GLU A 52 -2.71 20.10 14.68
N GLN A 53 -2.30 19.02 14.02
CA GLN A 53 -1.08 19.02 13.21
C GLN A 53 -1.19 19.94 11.99
N LEU A 54 -2.36 20.00 11.33
CA LEU A 54 -2.61 20.91 10.21
C LEU A 54 -2.48 22.39 10.62
N ASN A 55 -2.90 22.74 11.84
CA ASN A 55 -2.73 24.08 12.40
C ASN A 55 -1.31 24.36 12.92
N THR A 56 -0.44 23.36 12.93
CA THR A 56 0.93 23.45 13.46
C THR A 56 1.96 23.42 12.34
N LEU A 57 2.02 22.34 11.56
CA LEU A 57 2.99 22.14 10.48
C LEU A 57 2.54 21.04 9.52
N LEU A 58 2.36 21.38 8.25
CA LEU A 58 1.89 20.43 7.22
C LEU A 58 3.04 19.70 6.50
N HIS A 59 3.97 20.42 5.88
CA HIS A 59 4.98 19.82 5.02
C HIS A 59 6.28 20.64 5.00
N VAL A 60 7.41 19.95 5.09
CA VAL A 60 8.76 20.56 5.06
C VAL A 60 9.71 19.86 4.09
N SER A 61 9.20 19.01 3.18
CA SER A 61 10.01 18.10 2.34
C SER A 61 10.90 17.14 3.14
N ASN A 62 11.71 16.35 2.44
CA ASN A 62 12.72 15.47 3.06
C ASN A 62 14.08 16.16 3.29
N PHE A 63 14.21 17.46 2.96
CA PHE A 63 15.42 18.24 3.30
C PHE A 63 15.46 18.62 4.78
N PHE A 64 14.32 18.61 5.47
CA PHE A 64 14.21 18.96 6.88
C PHE A 64 13.50 17.84 7.64
N ALA A 65 13.90 17.63 8.89
CA ALA A 65 13.22 16.70 9.78
C ALA A 65 11.98 17.34 10.41
N ASN A 66 11.02 16.52 10.83
CA ASN A 66 9.88 16.96 11.64
C ASN A 66 9.62 15.95 12.76
N PRO A 67 9.13 16.40 13.93
CA PRO A 67 8.99 15.53 15.10
C PRO A 67 7.96 14.42 14.92
N MET A 68 6.89 14.63 14.15
CA MET A 68 5.81 13.65 14.00
C MET A 68 6.22 12.45 13.15
N ALA A 69 6.88 12.68 12.02
CA ALA A 69 7.43 11.60 11.19
C ALA A 69 8.48 10.78 11.95
N THR A 70 9.36 11.44 12.72
CA THR A 70 10.37 10.75 13.55
C THR A 70 9.72 9.89 14.63
N LYS A 71 8.74 10.44 15.37
CA LYS A 71 8.00 9.68 16.39
C LYS A 71 7.30 8.46 15.79
N ALA A 72 6.64 8.62 14.65
CA ALA A 72 5.97 7.53 13.95
C ALA A 72 6.97 6.44 13.50
N ALA A 73 8.10 6.83 12.91
CA ALA A 73 9.14 5.92 12.48
C ALA A 73 9.74 5.11 13.64
N LEU A 74 9.99 5.75 14.79
CA LEU A 74 10.46 5.07 15.99
C LEU A 74 9.43 4.08 16.53
N ALA A 75 8.16 4.47 16.64
CA ALA A 75 7.10 3.57 17.09
C ALA A 75 6.93 2.34 16.19
N ILE A 76 6.98 2.53 14.86
CA ILE A 76 6.94 1.42 13.90
C ILE A 76 8.17 0.51 14.08
N ASN A 77 9.35 1.08 14.29
CA ASN A 77 10.57 0.31 14.47
C ASN A 77 10.57 -0.53 15.76
N GLU A 78 9.98 -0.02 16.84
CA GLU A 78 9.80 -0.81 18.07
C GLU A 78 8.80 -1.96 17.85
N LEU A 79 7.67 -1.72 17.17
CA LEU A 79 6.73 -2.78 16.82
C LEU A 79 7.38 -3.87 15.94
N MET A 80 8.27 -3.47 15.01
CA MET A 80 9.05 -4.43 14.22
C MET A 80 10.00 -5.24 15.09
N PHE A 81 10.65 -4.61 16.07
CA PHE A 81 11.53 -5.30 17.02
C PHE A 81 10.75 -6.30 17.88
N GLU A 82 9.59 -5.92 18.40
CA GLU A 82 8.72 -6.82 19.16
C GLU A 82 8.28 -8.03 18.33
N ALA A 83 8.00 -7.85 17.04
CA ALA A 83 7.53 -8.92 16.15
C ALA A 83 8.65 -9.82 15.61
N SER A 84 9.88 -9.30 15.45
CA SER A 84 10.96 -9.98 14.70
C SER A 84 12.28 -10.15 15.47
N GLY A 85 12.44 -9.50 16.63
CA GLY A 85 13.68 -9.48 17.40
C GLY A 85 14.78 -8.58 16.82
N ALA A 86 14.50 -7.80 15.77
CA ALA A 86 15.47 -6.94 15.12
C ALA A 86 14.89 -5.55 14.80
N HIS A 87 15.72 -4.52 14.98
CA HIS A 87 15.42 -3.19 14.49
C HIS A 87 15.73 -3.06 13.00
N GLY A 88 15.07 -2.12 12.33
CA GLY A 88 15.26 -1.80 10.93
C GLY A 88 15.30 -0.30 10.67
N GLN A 89 14.94 0.08 9.44
CA GLN A 89 14.78 1.47 9.03
C GLN A 89 13.39 1.65 8.41
N VAL A 90 12.78 2.80 8.66
CA VAL A 90 11.44 3.12 8.16
C VAL A 90 11.54 4.23 7.12
N PHE A 91 10.93 4.00 5.95
CA PHE A 91 10.73 5.01 4.93
C PHE A 91 9.22 5.23 4.74
N LEU A 92 8.76 6.46 5.01
CA LEU A 92 7.34 6.83 4.88
C LEU A 92 7.06 7.31 3.45
N CYS A 93 5.93 6.84 2.90
CA CYS A 93 5.43 7.24 1.58
C CYS A 93 3.90 7.38 1.64
N ASN A 94 3.27 7.71 0.51
CA ASN A 94 1.89 8.18 0.48
C ASN A 94 0.90 7.08 0.06
N SER A 95 1.37 5.95 -0.47
CA SER A 95 0.51 4.86 -0.90
C SER A 95 1.21 3.50 -0.84
N GLY A 96 0.43 2.43 -0.83
CA GLY A 96 0.96 1.07 -0.94
C GLY A 96 1.73 0.81 -2.24
N ALA A 97 1.37 1.49 -3.34
CA ALA A 97 2.10 1.38 -4.59
C ALA A 97 3.51 1.99 -4.48
N GLU A 98 3.64 3.18 -3.87
CA GLU A 98 4.95 3.80 -3.61
C GLU A 98 5.80 2.97 -2.64
N ALA A 99 5.18 2.37 -1.61
CA ALA A 99 5.86 1.48 -0.69
C ALA A 99 6.45 0.25 -1.42
N ASN A 100 5.66 -0.37 -2.30
CA ASN A 100 6.10 -1.51 -3.10
C ASN A 100 7.18 -1.12 -4.11
N GLU A 101 7.07 0.03 -4.79
CA GLU A 101 8.14 0.55 -5.65
C GLU A 101 9.45 0.76 -4.87
N ALA A 102 9.38 1.33 -3.67
CA ALA A 102 10.55 1.49 -2.80
C ALA A 102 11.15 0.13 -2.39
N ALA A 103 10.31 -0.84 -2.02
CA ALA A 103 10.75 -2.20 -1.67
C ALA A 103 11.41 -2.92 -2.85
N LEU A 104 10.81 -2.87 -4.04
CA LEU A 104 11.37 -3.43 -5.27
C LEU A 104 12.74 -2.81 -5.59
N LYS A 105 12.84 -1.48 -5.50
CA LYS A 105 14.11 -0.77 -5.72
C LYS A 105 15.17 -1.11 -4.67
N LEU A 106 14.77 -1.24 -3.41
CA LEU A 106 15.67 -1.62 -2.32
C LEU A 106 16.22 -3.04 -2.53
N ALA A 107 15.35 -4.00 -2.85
CA ALA A 107 15.75 -5.38 -3.15
C ALA A 107 16.72 -5.45 -4.34
N ARG A 108 16.41 -4.74 -5.44
CA ARG A 108 17.31 -4.65 -6.62
C ARG A 108 18.65 -3.97 -6.29
N LYS A 109 18.63 -2.88 -5.51
CA LYS A 109 19.86 -2.18 -5.08
C LYS A 109 20.73 -3.09 -4.22
N PHE A 110 20.13 -3.85 -3.31
CA PHE A 110 20.83 -4.78 -2.43
C PHE A 110 21.39 -5.99 -3.19
N GLY A 111 20.61 -6.57 -4.11
CA GLY A 111 21.04 -7.70 -4.94
C GLY A 111 22.19 -7.36 -5.88
N GLY A 112 22.30 -6.10 -6.32
CA GLY A 112 23.36 -5.64 -7.21
C GLY A 112 23.00 -5.75 -8.69
N ARG A 113 23.93 -5.34 -9.56
CA ARG A 113 23.70 -5.32 -11.02
C ARG A 113 23.40 -6.72 -11.54
N GLY A 114 22.39 -6.83 -12.41
CA GLY A 114 21.94 -8.11 -12.98
C GLY A 114 20.91 -8.85 -12.14
N ARG A 115 20.88 -8.66 -10.81
CA ARG A 115 19.93 -9.31 -9.91
C ARG A 115 18.65 -8.47 -9.77
N HIS A 116 17.73 -8.67 -10.71
CA HIS A 116 16.53 -7.83 -10.82
C HIS A 116 15.22 -8.62 -10.98
N VAL A 117 15.29 -9.95 -10.99
CA VAL A 117 14.13 -10.84 -11.05
C VAL A 117 13.33 -10.73 -9.76
N VAL A 118 12.03 -10.51 -9.90
CA VAL A 118 11.04 -10.46 -8.85
C VAL A 118 10.02 -11.53 -9.15
N ILE A 119 9.81 -12.44 -8.21
CA ILE A 119 8.82 -13.51 -8.32
C ILE A 119 7.63 -13.15 -7.43
N SER A 120 6.44 -13.11 -8.00
CA SER A 120 5.19 -12.88 -7.28
C SER A 120 4.17 -13.98 -7.59
N ALA A 121 3.11 -14.07 -6.78
CA ALA A 121 2.09 -15.08 -6.97
C ALA A 121 0.99 -14.60 -7.94
N LEU A 122 0.45 -15.52 -8.75
CA LEU A 122 -0.77 -15.31 -9.50
C LEU A 122 -1.93 -14.97 -8.54
N GLY A 123 -2.75 -14.00 -8.94
CA GLY A 123 -3.81 -13.42 -8.12
C GLY A 123 -3.36 -12.27 -7.19
N SER A 124 -2.07 -12.00 -7.04
CA SER A 124 -1.58 -10.92 -6.17
C SER A 124 -1.98 -9.51 -6.67
N PHE A 125 -1.86 -8.50 -5.81
CA PHE A 125 -2.04 -7.09 -6.16
C PHE A 125 -1.01 -6.22 -5.42
N HIS A 126 -0.12 -5.55 -6.15
CA HIS A 126 0.95 -4.74 -5.57
C HIS A 126 0.85 -3.25 -5.91
N GLY A 127 -0.07 -2.85 -6.78
CA GLY A 127 -0.30 -1.46 -7.13
C GLY A 127 -0.59 -1.28 -8.61
N ARG A 128 -0.62 -0.02 -9.04
CA ARG A 128 -0.89 0.35 -10.44
C ARG A 128 0.20 1.24 -11.06
N THR A 129 1.30 1.51 -10.36
CA THR A 129 2.53 2.06 -10.97
C THR A 129 3.19 0.99 -11.81
N LEU A 130 4.00 1.34 -12.82
CA LEU A 130 4.37 0.38 -13.86
C LEU A 130 5.14 -0.85 -13.34
N ALA A 131 6.04 -0.73 -12.35
CA ALA A 131 6.76 -1.88 -11.81
C ALA A 131 5.92 -2.64 -10.76
N ALA A 132 5.16 -1.94 -9.91
CA ALA A 132 4.21 -2.59 -9.01
C ALA A 132 3.08 -3.32 -9.76
N LEU A 133 2.66 -2.78 -10.91
CA LEU A 133 1.75 -3.42 -11.84
C LEU A 133 2.45 -4.62 -12.47
N ALA A 134 3.69 -4.52 -12.95
CA ALA A 134 4.43 -5.68 -13.47
C ALA A 134 4.54 -6.84 -12.46
N ALA A 135 4.61 -6.54 -11.16
CA ALA A 135 4.60 -7.53 -10.08
C ALA A 135 3.19 -8.09 -9.75
N THR A 136 2.11 -7.44 -10.18
CA THR A 136 0.74 -7.85 -9.85
C THR A 136 0.36 -9.13 -10.58
N GLY A 137 -0.04 -10.20 -9.89
CA GLY A 137 -0.34 -11.49 -10.51
C GLY A 137 -1.64 -11.58 -11.32
N GLN A 138 -2.10 -10.50 -11.95
CA GLN A 138 -3.38 -10.41 -12.65
C GLN A 138 -3.16 -9.97 -14.10
N PRO A 139 -2.88 -10.91 -15.03
CA PRO A 139 -2.43 -10.59 -16.40
C PRO A 139 -3.33 -9.62 -17.17
N ALA A 140 -4.65 -9.70 -16.97
CA ALA A 140 -5.63 -8.81 -17.59
C ALA A 140 -5.42 -7.32 -17.21
N LYS A 141 -4.76 -7.02 -16.08
CA LYS A 141 -4.42 -5.64 -15.70
C LYS A 141 -3.17 -5.12 -16.42
N HIS A 142 -2.34 -5.99 -17.00
CA HIS A 142 -1.07 -5.62 -17.64
C HIS A 142 -1.23 -5.45 -19.14
N GLU A 143 -2.08 -6.28 -19.74
CA GLU A 143 -2.26 -6.39 -21.20
C GLU A 143 -2.46 -5.03 -21.90
N PRO A 144 -3.24 -4.08 -21.36
CA PRO A 144 -3.41 -2.77 -21.99
C PRO A 144 -2.17 -1.86 -21.98
N PHE A 145 -1.13 -2.19 -21.21
CA PHE A 145 0.03 -1.32 -20.95
C PHE A 145 1.35 -1.90 -21.46
N GLN A 146 1.29 -2.97 -22.26
CA GLN A 146 2.49 -3.60 -22.81
C GLN A 146 3.31 -2.63 -23.70
N PRO A 147 4.65 -2.75 -23.74
CA PRO A 147 5.47 -3.72 -23.02
C PRO A 147 5.68 -3.37 -21.54
N MET A 148 5.61 -4.37 -20.66
CA MET A 148 5.93 -4.21 -19.24
C MET A 148 7.45 -4.21 -18.99
N PRO A 149 7.93 -3.60 -17.88
CA PRO A 149 9.32 -3.72 -17.47
C PRO A 149 9.75 -5.18 -17.29
N ASP A 150 10.99 -5.50 -17.67
CA ASP A 150 11.55 -6.84 -17.52
C ASP A 150 11.82 -7.22 -16.05
N GLY A 151 12.02 -8.52 -15.84
CA GLY A 151 12.42 -9.08 -14.55
C GLY A 151 11.27 -9.38 -13.60
N PHE A 152 10.05 -9.62 -14.10
CA PHE A 152 8.92 -10.06 -13.28
C PHE A 152 8.43 -11.44 -13.74
N ARG A 153 8.30 -12.36 -12.79
CA ARG A 153 7.81 -13.73 -13.00
C ARG A 153 6.64 -13.99 -12.06
N HIS A 154 5.67 -14.78 -12.52
CA HIS A 154 4.49 -15.12 -11.74
C HIS A 154 4.39 -16.63 -11.58
N VAL A 155 4.16 -17.09 -10.34
CA VAL A 155 3.97 -18.52 -10.00
C VAL A 155 2.63 -18.73 -9.31
N PRO A 156 2.04 -19.94 -9.32
CA PRO A 156 0.82 -20.20 -8.57
C PRO A 156 0.99 -19.90 -7.06
N PHE A 157 -0.03 -19.29 -6.45
CA PHE A 157 -0.01 -19.02 -5.01
C PHE A 157 0.01 -20.33 -4.23
N GLY A 158 0.93 -20.46 -3.27
CA GLY A 158 1.08 -21.66 -2.43
C GLY A 158 1.87 -22.80 -3.06
N ASP A 159 2.38 -22.64 -4.28
CA ASP A 159 3.22 -23.65 -4.96
C ASP A 159 4.71 -23.37 -4.72
N LEU A 160 5.29 -24.08 -3.75
CA LEU A 160 6.70 -23.93 -3.40
C LEU A 160 7.64 -24.50 -4.48
N GLU A 161 7.23 -25.55 -5.19
CA GLU A 161 8.05 -26.14 -6.25
C GLU A 161 8.18 -25.17 -7.44
N ALA A 162 7.06 -24.58 -7.87
CA ALA A 162 7.06 -23.54 -8.89
C ALA A 162 7.86 -22.31 -8.46
N LEU A 163 7.75 -21.89 -7.20
CA LEU A 163 8.56 -20.80 -6.65
C LEU A 163 10.05 -21.12 -6.73
N THR A 164 10.48 -22.29 -6.25
CA THR A 164 11.89 -22.71 -6.30
C THR A 164 12.41 -22.79 -7.73
N ALA A 165 11.64 -23.35 -8.65
CA ALA A 165 12.02 -23.45 -10.06
C ALA A 165 12.13 -22.08 -10.76
N ALA A 166 11.42 -21.06 -10.26
CA ALA A 166 11.43 -19.71 -10.83
C ALA A 166 12.59 -18.83 -10.35
N ILE A 167 13.37 -19.25 -9.34
CA ILE A 167 14.57 -18.55 -8.85
C ILE A 167 15.68 -18.65 -9.89
N ASP A 168 16.29 -17.50 -10.25
CA ASP A 168 17.46 -17.47 -11.12
C ASP A 168 18.76 -17.77 -10.34
N PRO A 169 19.85 -18.20 -11.01
CA PRO A 169 21.13 -18.52 -10.37
C PRO A 169 21.80 -17.36 -9.62
#